data_AF-A0A8C1LD97-F1
#
_entry.id   AF-A0A8C1LD97-F1
#
_cell.length_a   1.000
_cell.length_b   1.000
_cell.length_c   1.000
_cell.angle_alpha   90.00
_cell.angle_beta   90.00
_cell.angle_gamma   90.00
#
_symmetry.space_group_name_H-M   'P 1'
#
loop_
_entity.id
_entity.type
_entity.pdbx_description
1 polymer ?
#
loop_
_entity_poly.entity_id
_entity_poly.type
_entity_poly.pdbx_seq_one_letter_code
_entity_poly.pdbx_strand_id
1 'polypeptide(L)'
;MRIIELQLILAGLGKRSLTLNENITHSEFSDLLLSTYPRLANIFGGWLLHKSTGGGGQRRLAVIPPDLNGYTGQQLKAVSGNGKYTMYIAPLQEELDTVPLPPEAKEFEKMPKAQCTTCKKMVPLQILPGHIKECKKQLVDLCDSAEETAECPVCSNAFHPEIIEFHACYFFISEDILNWISYQVDETNTFSICVSRTDLYNRGMQQWQRQKKTSPKCRLKVTFFVEAGIDTGALTKDFLTEMLVEIEKRLFVEGPDKKGKNPIYCLNSLDCNYFRTAGEVMAASLAQGGPCPNFLREWCFKYLCSGDSDSIQVSASDVTDLELSQLIVKVSPILSRDLIGDIVTCGYTGIVSVDKRDTVILHSTMRLIPMLDQLRKGLQLYELPKIMKTHQDLCQPLFVTGEDNKVHSCLNHSNARPEFVVNLEKSLYILGLTVPWEADVGEAYEWKSQKCIELAAEAELYGWHTRVLPAEVGCGEFLVILTTRLLKDVGIRSKKVQILHRDCNNTS
;
A
#
# COMPACT_ATOMS: atom_id res chain seq x y z
N MET A 1 -4.14 -15.68 -2.17
CA MET A 1 -3.65 -16.82 -2.97
C MET A 1 -2.15 -16.74 -3.28
N ARG A 2 -1.58 -15.56 -3.58
CA ARG A 2 -0.13 -15.40 -3.87
C ARG A 2 0.83 -15.64 -2.68
N ILE A 3 0.39 -15.37 -1.44
CA ILE A 3 1.21 -15.58 -0.22
C ILE A 3 1.50 -17.08 0.01
N ILE A 4 0.50 -17.94 -0.21
CA ILE A 4 0.63 -19.40 -0.07
C ILE A 4 1.55 -19.96 -1.18
N GLU A 5 1.47 -19.40 -2.39
CA GLU A 5 2.28 -19.86 -3.53
C GLU A 5 3.78 -19.64 -3.29
N LEU A 6 4.19 -18.46 -2.78
CA LEU A 6 5.59 -18.20 -2.45
C LEU A 6 6.09 -19.10 -1.31
N GLN A 7 5.27 -19.31 -0.27
CA GLN A 7 5.61 -20.23 0.84
C GLN A 7 5.82 -21.66 0.34
N LEU A 8 4.93 -22.15 -0.53
CA LEU A 8 5.08 -23.48 -1.14
C LEU A 8 6.32 -23.56 -2.03
N ILE A 9 6.61 -22.53 -2.84
CA ILE A 9 7.83 -22.49 -3.66
C ILE A 9 9.09 -22.55 -2.79
N LEU A 10 9.15 -21.75 -1.71
CA LEU A 10 10.28 -21.74 -0.77
C LEU A 10 10.45 -23.07 -0.03
N ALA A 11 9.37 -23.83 0.18
CA ALA A 11 9.39 -25.16 0.76
C ALA A 11 9.67 -26.29 -0.26
N GLY A 12 9.93 -25.98 -1.54
CA GLY A 12 10.14 -26.97 -2.60
C GLY A 12 8.85 -27.60 -3.15
N LEU A 13 7.69 -27.10 -2.74
CA LEU A 13 6.33 -27.54 -3.11
C LEU A 13 5.68 -26.65 -4.19
N GLY A 14 6.46 -25.81 -4.87
CA GLY A 14 6.01 -24.94 -5.94
C GLY A 14 5.58 -25.69 -7.21
N LYS A 15 4.90 -24.99 -8.12
CA LYS A 15 4.38 -25.58 -9.37
C LYS A 15 5.47 -26.29 -10.21
N ARG A 16 5.17 -27.52 -10.65
CA ARG A 16 6.00 -28.32 -11.57
C ARG A 16 5.23 -28.78 -12.80
N SER A 17 5.94 -28.96 -13.90
CA SER A 17 5.46 -29.63 -15.11
C SER A 17 5.97 -31.06 -15.12
N LEU A 18 5.05 -32.01 -15.24
CA LEU A 18 5.34 -33.45 -15.31
C LEU A 18 4.92 -34.00 -16.67
N THR A 19 5.74 -34.86 -17.24
CA THR A 19 5.42 -35.60 -18.46
C THR A 19 4.94 -36.99 -18.07
N LEU A 20 3.73 -37.35 -18.50
CA LEU A 20 3.09 -38.62 -18.17
C LEU A 20 2.93 -39.47 -19.43
N ASN A 21 3.17 -40.77 -19.31
CA ASN A 21 2.75 -41.75 -20.30
C ASN A 21 1.26 -42.06 -20.09
N GLU A 22 0.50 -42.25 -21.17
CA GLU A 22 -0.91 -42.63 -21.11
C GLU A 22 -1.14 -43.93 -20.34
N ASN A 23 -0.18 -44.85 -20.39
CA ASN A 23 -0.26 -46.14 -19.73
C ASN A 23 0.33 -46.17 -18.31
N ILE A 24 0.65 -45.01 -17.72
CA ILE A 24 1.23 -44.96 -16.36
C ILE A 24 0.22 -45.46 -15.33
N THR A 25 0.69 -46.35 -14.45
CA THR A 25 -0.07 -46.88 -13.31
C THR A 25 -0.05 -45.91 -12.11
N HIS A 26 -0.94 -46.12 -11.14
CA HIS A 26 -0.98 -45.28 -9.94
C HIS A 26 0.32 -45.35 -9.13
N SER A 27 0.98 -46.51 -9.05
CA SER A 27 2.26 -46.66 -8.37
C SER A 27 3.36 -45.87 -9.07
N GLU A 28 3.50 -46.03 -10.39
CA GLU A 28 4.51 -45.30 -11.17
C GLU A 28 4.27 -43.78 -11.14
N PHE A 29 3.00 -43.36 -11.16
CA PHE A 29 2.63 -41.96 -11.01
C PHE A 29 2.96 -41.43 -9.60
N SER A 30 2.72 -42.24 -8.57
CA SER A 30 3.07 -41.89 -7.19
C SER A 30 4.59 -41.76 -7.03
N ASP A 31 5.36 -42.69 -7.57
CA ASP A 31 6.83 -42.61 -7.57
C ASP A 31 7.33 -41.36 -8.29
N LEU A 32 6.72 -41.02 -9.43
CA LEU A 32 7.02 -39.79 -10.16
C LEU A 32 6.71 -38.54 -9.32
N LEU A 33 5.57 -38.50 -8.64
CA LEU A 33 5.21 -37.40 -7.73
C LEU A 33 6.15 -37.29 -6.54
N LEU A 34 6.50 -38.41 -5.89
CA LEU A 34 7.42 -38.43 -4.76
C LEU A 34 8.85 -38.03 -5.16
N SER A 35 9.29 -38.42 -6.36
CA SER A 35 10.58 -37.98 -6.91
C SER A 35 10.62 -36.50 -7.29
N THR A 36 9.45 -35.87 -7.43
CA THR A 36 9.30 -34.45 -7.77
C THR A 36 9.08 -33.60 -6.53
N TYR A 37 8.32 -34.12 -5.57
CA TYR A 37 7.97 -33.49 -4.31
C TYR A 37 8.32 -34.43 -3.15
N PRO A 38 9.60 -34.50 -2.74
CA PRO A 38 10.04 -35.42 -1.69
C PRO A 38 9.28 -35.26 -0.36
N ARG A 39 8.80 -34.05 -0.05
CA ARG A 39 7.99 -33.77 1.15
C ARG A 39 6.66 -34.51 1.18
N LEU A 40 6.13 -34.96 0.02
CA LEU A 40 4.92 -35.78 -0.01
C LEU A 40 5.15 -37.20 0.53
N ALA A 41 6.41 -37.67 0.61
CA ALA A 41 6.72 -39.02 1.09
C ALA A 41 6.42 -39.21 2.59
N ASN A 42 6.44 -38.11 3.35
CA ASN A 42 6.28 -38.12 4.80
C ASN A 42 4.83 -37.89 5.26
N ILE A 43 3.89 -37.74 4.33
CA ILE A 43 2.49 -37.43 4.65
C ILE A 43 1.74 -38.72 4.97
N PHE A 44 1.17 -38.79 6.17
CA PHE A 44 0.24 -39.86 6.53
C PHE A 44 -1.17 -39.55 6.00
N GLY A 45 -1.88 -40.58 5.54
CA GLY A 45 -3.25 -40.45 5.05
C GLY A 45 -3.43 -40.19 3.56
N GLY A 46 -2.35 -40.07 2.80
CA GLY A 46 -2.38 -39.92 1.34
C GLY A 46 -2.87 -38.54 0.86
N TRP A 47 -3.05 -38.43 -0.46
CA TRP A 47 -3.39 -37.18 -1.15
C TRP A 47 -4.38 -37.42 -2.29
N LEU A 48 -5.16 -36.39 -2.63
CA LEU A 48 -6.05 -36.37 -3.78
C LEU A 48 -5.69 -35.24 -4.75
N LEU A 49 -5.89 -35.50 -6.04
CA LEU A 49 -5.77 -34.49 -7.07
C LEU A 49 -7.06 -33.68 -7.19
N HIS A 50 -6.88 -32.39 -7.47
CA HIS A 50 -7.96 -31.46 -7.71
C HIS A 50 -7.75 -30.73 -9.03
N LYS A 51 -8.86 -30.35 -9.68
CA LYS A 51 -8.87 -29.49 -10.86
C LYS A 51 -9.69 -28.24 -10.60
N SER A 52 -9.35 -27.13 -11.27
CA SER A 52 -10.20 -25.95 -11.27
C SER A 52 -11.46 -26.18 -12.11
N THR A 53 -12.63 -25.76 -11.63
CA THR A 53 -13.86 -25.73 -12.44
C THR A 53 -13.80 -24.63 -13.50
N GLY A 54 -14.42 -24.84 -14.67
CA GLY A 54 -14.50 -23.83 -15.73
C GLY A 54 -15.27 -22.57 -15.31
N GLY A 55 -14.94 -21.41 -15.89
CA GLY A 55 -15.53 -20.10 -15.58
C GLY A 55 -14.49 -19.01 -15.24
N GLY A 56 -14.90 -17.74 -15.28
CA GLY A 56 -14.10 -16.59 -14.87
C GLY A 56 -14.20 -16.33 -13.35
N GLY A 57 -13.15 -15.78 -12.73
CA GLY A 57 -13.11 -15.42 -11.30
C GLY A 57 -12.39 -16.44 -10.38
N GLN A 58 -12.66 -16.39 -9.07
CA GLN A 58 -12.14 -17.37 -8.09
C GLN A 58 -12.75 -18.75 -8.35
N ARG A 59 -11.92 -19.70 -8.76
CA ARG A 59 -12.35 -21.04 -9.14
C ARG A 59 -12.35 -21.96 -7.92
N ARG A 60 -13.47 -22.63 -7.68
CA ARG A 60 -13.51 -23.75 -6.72
C ARG A 60 -12.71 -24.92 -7.28
N LEU A 61 -11.96 -25.58 -6.40
CA LEU A 61 -11.27 -26.82 -6.72
C LEU A 61 -12.27 -27.98 -6.59
N ALA A 62 -12.35 -28.80 -7.63
CA ALA A 62 -13.12 -30.04 -7.63
C ALA A 62 -12.16 -31.23 -7.52
N VAL A 63 -12.48 -32.16 -6.61
CA VAL A 63 -11.75 -33.43 -6.46
C VAL A 63 -11.80 -34.21 -7.78
N ILE A 64 -10.65 -34.74 -8.20
CA ILE A 64 -10.57 -35.76 -9.25
C ILE A 64 -10.62 -37.11 -8.52
N PRO A 65 -11.75 -37.85 -8.60
CA PRO A 65 -11.85 -39.14 -7.93
C PRO A 65 -10.89 -40.14 -8.59
N PRO A 66 -10.09 -40.91 -7.82
CA PRO A 66 -9.32 -42.00 -8.37
C PRO A 66 -10.24 -43.13 -8.86
N ASP A 67 -9.77 -43.93 -9.82
CA ASP A 67 -10.45 -45.17 -10.21
C ASP A 67 -10.19 -46.26 -9.15
N LEU A 68 -10.77 -47.47 -9.34
CA LEU A 68 -10.59 -48.61 -8.42
C LEU A 68 -9.12 -48.96 -8.13
N ASN A 69 -8.23 -48.70 -9.09
CA ASN A 69 -6.78 -48.94 -8.98
C ASN A 69 -5.96 -47.65 -8.79
N GLY A 70 -6.60 -46.53 -8.42
CA GLY A 70 -5.96 -45.23 -8.27
C GLY A 70 -6.01 -44.35 -9.53
N TYR A 71 -5.05 -43.43 -9.66
CA TYR A 71 -4.93 -42.52 -10.81
C TYR A 71 -4.21 -43.20 -11.99
N THR A 72 -4.76 -43.04 -13.21
CA THR A 72 -4.15 -43.55 -14.45
C THR A 72 -3.80 -42.42 -15.42
N GLY A 73 -2.81 -42.63 -16.29
CA GLY A 73 -2.40 -41.64 -17.29
C GLY A 73 -3.52 -41.19 -18.22
N GLN A 74 -4.35 -42.13 -18.71
CA GLN A 74 -5.50 -41.83 -19.55
C GLN A 74 -6.52 -40.94 -18.84
N GLN A 75 -6.84 -41.24 -17.57
CA GLN A 75 -7.76 -40.44 -16.76
C GLN A 75 -7.21 -39.02 -16.57
N LEU A 76 -5.94 -38.88 -16.18
CA LEU A 76 -5.27 -37.60 -15.97
C LEU A 76 -5.16 -36.78 -17.26
N LYS A 77 -4.89 -37.43 -18.40
CA LYS A 77 -4.86 -36.78 -19.72
C LYS A 77 -6.23 -36.18 -20.07
N ALA A 78 -7.30 -36.93 -19.84
CA ALA A 78 -8.66 -36.46 -20.08
C ALA A 78 -9.04 -35.28 -19.19
N VAL A 79 -8.78 -35.36 -17.88
CA VAL A 79 -9.17 -34.30 -16.93
C VAL A 79 -8.27 -33.05 -16.98
N SER A 80 -7.02 -33.18 -17.43
CA SER A 80 -6.11 -32.04 -17.65
C SER A 80 -6.33 -31.32 -18.98
N GLY A 81 -7.22 -31.81 -19.85
CA GLY A 81 -7.38 -31.26 -21.18
C GLY A 81 -6.11 -31.38 -22.02
N ASN A 82 -5.45 -32.55 -21.96
CA ASN A 82 -4.15 -32.80 -22.59
C ASN A 82 -3.03 -31.88 -22.06
N GLY A 83 -2.98 -31.68 -20.73
CA GLY A 83 -1.97 -30.86 -20.06
C GLY A 83 -2.25 -29.35 -20.04
N LYS A 84 -3.38 -28.89 -20.59
CA LYS A 84 -3.76 -27.47 -20.62
C LYS A 84 -4.16 -26.91 -19.23
N TYR A 85 -4.69 -27.76 -18.36
CA TYR A 85 -5.17 -27.35 -17.05
C TYR A 85 -4.22 -27.79 -15.93
N THR A 86 -3.97 -26.89 -14.98
CA THR A 86 -3.16 -27.17 -13.80
C THR A 86 -3.97 -28.03 -12.81
N MET A 87 -3.32 -29.06 -12.28
CA MET A 87 -3.83 -29.90 -11.20
C MET A 87 -3.19 -29.49 -9.87
N TYR A 88 -3.91 -29.70 -8.79
CA TYR A 88 -3.46 -29.40 -7.43
C TYR A 88 -3.44 -30.68 -6.60
N ILE A 89 -2.46 -30.80 -5.71
CA ILE A 89 -2.32 -31.92 -4.80
C ILE A 89 -2.81 -31.44 -3.44
N ALA A 90 -3.78 -32.14 -2.85
CA ALA A 90 -4.28 -31.85 -1.51
C ALA A 90 -4.08 -33.09 -0.61
N PRO A 91 -3.30 -32.97 0.48
CA PRO A 91 -3.27 -34.01 1.51
C PRO A 91 -4.63 -34.20 2.16
N LEU A 92 -4.89 -35.39 2.70
CA LEU A 92 -6.18 -35.71 3.33
C LEU A 92 -6.23 -35.51 4.85
N GLN A 93 -5.13 -35.82 5.54
CA GLN A 93 -5.11 -35.90 7.01
C GLN A 93 -4.09 -34.96 7.68
N GLU A 94 -3.08 -34.50 6.95
CA GLU A 94 -1.98 -33.69 7.49
C GLU A 94 -1.76 -32.41 6.67
N GLU A 95 -1.28 -31.36 7.33
CA GLU A 95 -0.86 -30.14 6.64
C GLU A 95 0.55 -30.30 6.05
N LEU A 96 0.78 -29.67 4.89
CA LEU A 96 2.10 -29.67 4.26
C LEU A 96 3.10 -28.88 5.09
N ASP A 97 4.27 -29.47 5.35
CA ASP A 97 5.41 -28.71 5.86
C ASP A 97 5.80 -27.65 4.83
N THR A 98 5.70 -26.38 5.23
CA THR A 98 6.02 -25.19 4.42
C THR A 98 7.29 -24.45 4.89
N VAL A 99 8.11 -25.08 5.73
CA VAL A 99 9.38 -24.50 6.18
C VAL A 99 10.31 -24.27 4.99
N PRO A 100 10.81 -23.02 4.78
CA PRO A 100 11.71 -22.69 3.68
C PRO A 100 12.98 -23.54 3.68
N LEU A 101 13.37 -24.01 2.49
CA LEU A 101 14.57 -24.79 2.27
C LEU A 101 15.73 -23.91 1.78
N PRO A 102 16.99 -24.30 2.09
CA PRO A 102 18.16 -23.61 1.55
C PRO A 102 18.25 -23.79 0.02
N PRO A 103 18.83 -22.83 -0.73
CA PRO A 103 18.96 -22.91 -2.20
C PRO A 103 19.66 -24.18 -2.74
N GLU A 104 20.45 -24.83 -1.89
CA GLU A 104 21.21 -26.03 -2.18
C GLU A 104 20.41 -27.34 -1.95
N ALA A 105 19.15 -27.25 -1.49
CA ALA A 105 18.31 -28.41 -1.21
C ALA A 105 18.00 -29.25 -2.47
N LYS A 106 17.82 -30.57 -2.30
CA LYS A 106 17.57 -31.53 -3.39
C LYS A 106 16.29 -31.23 -4.17
N GLU A 107 15.30 -30.69 -3.48
CA GLU A 107 14.02 -30.23 -4.01
C GLU A 107 14.22 -29.19 -5.13
N PHE A 108 15.32 -28.45 -5.10
CA PHE A 108 15.65 -27.42 -6.07
C PHE A 108 16.61 -27.86 -7.17
N GLU A 109 17.08 -29.11 -7.17
CA GLU A 109 18.09 -29.61 -8.11
C GLU A 109 17.59 -29.57 -9.56
N LYS A 110 16.35 -30.00 -9.79
CA LYS A 110 15.71 -30.02 -11.11
C LYS A 110 15.16 -28.66 -11.55
N MET A 111 15.38 -27.58 -10.78
CA MET A 111 14.90 -26.24 -11.13
C MET A 111 15.96 -25.48 -11.94
N PRO A 112 15.54 -24.64 -12.91
CA PRO A 112 16.46 -23.68 -13.52
C PRO A 112 17.05 -22.76 -12.46
N LYS A 113 18.39 -22.67 -12.40
CA LYS A 113 19.13 -21.84 -11.45
C LYS A 113 19.83 -20.70 -12.17
N ALA A 114 19.94 -19.55 -11.52
CA ALA A 114 20.79 -18.46 -11.95
C ALA A 114 21.67 -17.97 -10.79
N GLN A 115 22.79 -17.35 -11.13
CA GLN A 115 23.75 -16.89 -10.16
C GLN A 115 23.26 -15.61 -9.49
N CYS A 116 23.23 -15.60 -8.15
CA CYS A 116 23.01 -14.39 -7.38
C CYS A 116 24.18 -13.43 -7.61
N THR A 117 23.89 -12.20 -8.02
CA THR A 117 24.93 -11.21 -8.31
C THR A 117 25.66 -10.74 -7.05
N THR A 118 25.02 -10.87 -5.89
CA THR A 118 25.51 -10.47 -4.57
C THR A 118 26.42 -11.53 -3.94
N CYS A 119 25.91 -12.73 -3.61
CA CYS A 119 26.72 -13.78 -2.96
C CYS A 119 27.33 -14.81 -3.92
N LYS A 120 27.11 -14.66 -5.23
CA LYS A 120 27.62 -15.57 -6.29
C LYS A 120 27.12 -17.02 -6.23
N LYS A 121 26.17 -17.35 -5.34
CA LYS A 121 25.54 -18.69 -5.27
C LYS A 121 24.56 -18.93 -6.41
N MET A 122 24.44 -20.19 -6.86
CA MET A 122 23.45 -20.62 -7.84
C MET A 122 22.11 -20.88 -7.14
N VAL A 123 21.11 -20.06 -7.43
CA VAL A 123 19.80 -20.06 -6.76
C VAL A 123 18.69 -20.30 -7.79
N PRO A 124 17.67 -21.12 -7.49
CA PRO A 124 16.54 -21.33 -8.40
C PRO A 124 15.85 -20.02 -8.79
N LEU A 125 15.55 -19.86 -10.09
CA LEU A 125 14.96 -18.63 -10.64
C LEU A 125 13.72 -18.16 -9.87
N GLN A 126 12.89 -19.10 -9.43
CA GLN A 126 11.64 -18.80 -8.74
C GLN A 126 11.83 -18.22 -7.33
N ILE A 127 12.98 -18.48 -6.67
CA ILE A 127 13.28 -17.96 -5.32
C ILE A 127 14.41 -16.93 -5.32
N LEU A 128 15.09 -16.74 -6.45
CA LEU A 128 16.18 -15.79 -6.62
C LEU A 128 15.81 -14.35 -6.24
N PRO A 129 14.61 -13.80 -6.58
CA PRO A 129 14.23 -12.46 -6.13
C PRO A 129 14.18 -12.32 -4.60
N GLY A 130 13.62 -13.32 -3.91
CA GLY A 130 13.57 -13.36 -2.44
C GLY A 130 14.95 -13.52 -1.82
N HIS A 131 15.79 -14.37 -2.41
CA HIS A 131 17.19 -14.53 -2.01
C HIS A 131 17.98 -13.23 -2.18
N ILE A 132 17.86 -12.52 -3.30
CA ILE A 132 18.55 -11.24 -3.54
C ILE A 132 18.13 -10.20 -2.49
N LYS A 133 16.83 -10.17 -2.12
CA LYS A 133 16.31 -9.26 -1.09
C LYS A 133 16.97 -9.48 0.27
N GLU A 134 17.13 -10.73 0.69
CA GLU A 134 17.74 -11.07 1.98
C GLU A 134 19.28 -11.00 1.93
N CYS A 135 19.87 -11.42 0.81
CA CYS A 135 21.31 -11.36 0.57
C CYS A 135 21.85 -9.91 0.54
N LYS A 136 21.01 -8.94 0.17
CA LYS A 136 21.35 -7.51 0.23
C LYS A 136 21.27 -6.92 1.64
N LYS A 137 20.41 -7.44 2.53
CA LYS A 137 20.37 -6.99 3.94
C LYS A 137 21.66 -7.33 4.67
N GLN A 138 22.24 -8.51 4.42
CA GLN A 138 23.50 -8.92 5.04
C GLN A 138 24.72 -8.06 4.64
N LEU A 139 24.62 -7.26 3.55
CA LEU A 139 25.66 -6.30 3.17
C LEU A 139 25.55 -4.95 3.90
N VAL A 140 24.35 -4.60 4.40
CA VAL A 140 24.11 -3.32 5.10
C VAL A 140 24.82 -3.27 6.46
N ASP A 141 25.14 -4.42 7.05
CA ASP A 141 25.85 -4.50 8.34
C ASP A 141 27.37 -4.25 8.25
N LEU A 142 27.94 -4.01 7.05
CA LEU A 142 29.41 -4.01 6.86
C LEU A 142 30.03 -2.81 6.13
N CYS A 143 29.30 -1.73 5.81
CA CYS A 143 29.91 -0.60 5.09
C CYS A 143 29.56 0.78 5.67
N ASP A 144 30.20 1.12 6.80
CA ASP A 144 30.57 2.49 7.14
C ASP A 144 31.84 2.87 6.36
N SER A 145 31.69 3.49 5.18
CA SER A 145 32.77 4.35 4.63
C SER A 145 32.22 5.31 3.59
N ALA A 146 32.61 6.57 3.75
CA ALA A 146 32.15 7.75 3.03
C ALA A 146 32.23 7.64 1.50
N GLU A 147 31.10 7.73 0.81
CA GLU A 147 31.00 8.03 -0.63
C GLU A 147 29.81 8.96 -0.91
N GLU A 148 29.94 9.75 -1.99
CA GLU A 148 29.09 10.86 -2.40
C GLU A 148 27.59 10.51 -2.44
N THR A 149 26.79 11.19 -1.62
CA THR A 149 25.33 11.08 -1.58
C THR A 149 24.67 12.14 -2.49
N ALA A 150 23.60 11.76 -3.19
CA ALA A 150 22.74 12.66 -3.97
C ALA A 150 21.32 12.74 -3.38
N GLU A 151 20.64 13.86 -3.56
CA GLU A 151 19.28 14.05 -3.05
C GLU A 151 18.25 13.27 -3.89
N CYS A 152 17.34 12.56 -3.22
CA CYS A 152 16.25 11.87 -3.87
C CYS A 152 15.21 12.88 -4.40
N PRO A 153 14.83 12.83 -5.69
CA PRO A 153 13.87 13.78 -6.26
C PRO A 153 12.41 13.56 -5.80
N VAL A 154 12.13 12.55 -4.96
CA VAL A 154 10.78 12.21 -4.48
C VAL A 154 10.55 12.62 -3.02
N CYS A 155 11.57 12.51 -2.17
CA CYS A 155 11.45 12.77 -0.72
C CYS A 155 12.53 13.69 -0.16
N SER A 156 13.40 14.22 -1.02
CA SER A 156 14.44 15.21 -0.69
C SER A 156 15.50 14.75 0.33
N ASN A 157 15.52 13.47 0.69
CA ASN A 157 16.55 12.87 1.54
C ASN A 157 17.79 12.46 0.72
N ALA A 158 18.97 12.55 1.33
CA ALA A 158 20.24 12.20 0.70
C ALA A 158 20.48 10.67 0.73
N PHE A 159 20.71 10.08 -0.44
CA PHE A 159 21.05 8.66 -0.59
C PHE A 159 22.21 8.48 -1.56
N HIS A 160 22.86 7.32 -1.54
CA HIS A 160 23.81 6.99 -2.59
C HIS A 160 23.10 6.94 -3.96
N PRO A 161 23.66 7.49 -5.06
CA PRO A 161 23.01 7.57 -6.37
C PRO A 161 22.48 6.22 -6.89
N GLU A 162 23.11 5.12 -6.50
CA GLU A 162 22.71 3.75 -6.86
C GLU A 162 21.46 3.24 -6.12
N ILE A 163 21.05 3.90 -5.04
CA ILE A 163 19.91 3.54 -4.19
C ILE A 163 18.70 4.44 -4.47
N ILE A 164 18.89 5.64 -5.02
CA ILE A 164 17.81 6.61 -5.32
C ILE A 164 16.75 5.99 -6.23
N GLU A 165 17.16 5.26 -7.26
CA GLU A 165 16.25 4.58 -8.20
C GLU A 165 15.43 3.47 -7.52
N PHE A 166 16.03 2.75 -6.55
CA PHE A 166 15.35 1.73 -5.74
C PHE A 166 14.48 2.31 -4.62
N HIS A 167 14.88 3.41 -4.00
CA HIS A 167 14.10 4.13 -3.01
C HIS A 167 12.83 4.73 -3.65
N ALA A 168 12.99 5.37 -4.82
CA ALA A 168 11.86 5.80 -5.63
C ALA A 168 10.93 4.62 -5.96
N CYS A 169 11.49 3.42 -6.23
CA CYS A 169 10.75 2.17 -6.41
C CYS A 169 10.06 1.64 -5.13
N TYR A 170 10.64 1.84 -3.93
CA TYR A 170 10.04 1.44 -2.64
C TYR A 170 8.84 2.31 -2.27
N PHE A 171 8.76 3.55 -2.76
CA PHE A 171 7.56 4.38 -2.65
C PHE A 171 6.33 3.73 -3.33
N PHE A 172 6.55 2.84 -4.31
CA PHE A 172 5.51 2.06 -4.97
C PHE A 172 5.05 0.81 -4.17
N ILE A 173 5.70 0.46 -3.04
CA ILE A 173 5.30 -0.67 -2.17
C ILE A 173 4.08 -0.33 -1.29
N SER A 174 3.62 0.93 -1.29
CA SER A 174 2.33 1.30 -0.69
C SER A 174 1.16 0.47 -1.24
N GLU A 175 1.23 0.01 -2.49
CA GLU A 175 0.19 -0.77 -3.14
C GLU A 175 -0.01 -2.16 -2.51
N ASP A 176 1.03 -2.80 -1.96
CA ASP A 176 0.93 -4.10 -1.28
C ASP A 176 0.16 -4.00 0.05
N ILE A 177 0.37 -2.92 0.80
CA ILE A 177 -0.38 -2.65 2.04
C ILE A 177 -1.83 -2.31 1.72
N LEU A 178 -2.07 -1.45 0.73
CA LEU A 178 -3.44 -1.10 0.31
C LEU A 178 -4.19 -2.33 -0.24
N ASN A 179 -3.52 -3.21 -0.98
CA ASN A 179 -4.06 -4.49 -1.43
C ASN A 179 -4.39 -5.42 -0.25
N TRP A 180 -3.55 -5.47 0.78
CA TRP A 180 -3.86 -6.26 1.97
C TRP A 180 -5.09 -5.72 2.70
N ILE A 181 -5.19 -4.39 2.88
CA ILE A 181 -6.30 -3.76 3.59
C ILE A 181 -7.61 -3.96 2.79
N SER A 182 -7.56 -3.88 1.46
CA SER A 182 -8.72 -4.12 0.62
C SER A 182 -9.25 -5.56 0.74
N TYR A 183 -8.39 -6.56 0.97
CA TYR A 183 -8.81 -7.94 1.25
C TYR A 183 -9.53 -8.11 2.59
N GLN A 184 -9.43 -7.15 3.51
CA GLN A 184 -10.16 -7.19 4.78
C GLN A 184 -11.61 -6.69 4.67
N VAL A 185 -12.00 -6.15 3.51
CA VAL A 185 -13.36 -5.66 3.27
C VAL A 185 -14.31 -6.85 3.18
N ASP A 186 -15.37 -6.79 3.97
CA ASP A 186 -16.41 -7.81 3.95
C ASP A 186 -17.33 -7.60 2.73
N GLU A 187 -17.17 -8.46 1.73
CA GLU A 187 -17.97 -8.47 0.50
C GLU A 187 -19.35 -9.15 0.68
N THR A 188 -19.68 -9.69 1.86
CA THR A 188 -20.96 -10.40 2.08
C THR A 188 -22.15 -9.46 2.18
N ASN A 189 -21.93 -8.19 2.52
CA ASN A 189 -22.99 -7.21 2.70
C ASN A 189 -22.54 -5.82 2.24
N THR A 190 -23.47 -4.86 2.21
CA THR A 190 -23.18 -3.47 1.82
C THR A 190 -23.48 -2.49 2.95
N PHE A 191 -22.54 -1.59 3.19
CA PHE A 191 -22.74 -0.44 4.06
C PHE A 191 -23.25 0.73 3.22
N SER A 192 -24.55 1.01 3.28
CA SER A 192 -25.18 1.99 2.39
C SER A 192 -25.28 3.37 3.03
N ILE A 193 -24.77 4.39 2.35
CA ILE A 193 -24.87 5.80 2.74
C ILE A 193 -25.59 6.58 1.65
N CYS A 194 -26.56 7.41 2.06
CA CYS A 194 -27.39 8.20 1.16
C CYS A 194 -27.32 9.70 1.51
N VAL A 195 -26.65 10.50 0.69
CA VAL A 195 -26.30 11.90 1.00
C VAL A 195 -26.60 12.86 -0.16
N SER A 196 -26.68 14.16 0.12
CA SER A 196 -26.63 15.21 -0.91
C SER A 196 -25.21 15.76 -0.97
N ARG A 197 -24.80 16.31 -2.12
CA ARG A 197 -23.54 17.05 -2.26
C ARG A 197 -23.47 18.26 -1.29
N THR A 198 -24.62 18.89 -1.02
CA THR A 198 -24.71 20.09 -0.16
C THR A 198 -24.61 19.83 1.34
N ASP A 199 -24.93 18.62 1.81
CA ASP A 199 -24.90 18.25 3.22
C ASP A 199 -24.17 16.91 3.42
N LEU A 200 -23.09 16.72 2.65
CA LEU A 200 -22.32 15.48 2.63
C LEU A 200 -21.73 15.17 4.01
N TYR A 201 -21.09 16.16 4.63
CA TYR A 201 -20.40 15.95 5.91
C TYR A 201 -21.35 15.59 7.05
N ASN A 202 -22.34 16.43 7.39
CA ASN A 202 -23.16 16.17 8.57
C ASN A 202 -24.00 14.90 8.39
N ARG A 203 -24.61 14.73 7.22
CA ARG A 203 -25.44 13.56 6.93
C ARG A 203 -24.59 12.29 6.78
N GLY A 204 -23.40 12.41 6.20
CA GLY A 204 -22.40 11.34 6.11
C GLY A 204 -21.98 10.87 7.49
N MET A 205 -21.51 11.77 8.36
CA MET A 205 -21.13 11.45 9.75
C MET A 205 -22.27 10.77 10.50
N GLN A 206 -23.48 11.33 10.45
CA GLN A 206 -24.65 10.78 11.14
C GLN A 206 -25.02 9.38 10.65
N GLN A 207 -25.00 9.14 9.34
CA GLN A 207 -25.31 7.81 8.80
C GLN A 207 -24.20 6.81 9.11
N TRP A 208 -22.95 7.25 9.05
CA TRP A 208 -21.81 6.44 9.40
C TRP A 208 -21.90 5.94 10.84
N GLN A 209 -22.27 6.81 11.77
CA GLN A 209 -22.42 6.48 13.21
C GLN A 209 -23.64 5.63 13.53
N ARG A 210 -24.71 5.72 12.73
CA ARG A 210 -25.95 4.98 12.99
C ARG A 210 -25.77 3.45 12.93
N GLN A 211 -24.89 2.95 12.07
CA GLN A 211 -24.50 1.52 11.90
C GLN A 211 -25.63 0.49 12.13
N LYS A 212 -26.88 0.78 11.70
CA LYS A 212 -28.06 0.07 12.22
C LYS A 212 -28.13 -1.41 11.84
N LYS A 213 -27.87 -1.71 10.57
CA LYS A 213 -28.05 -3.06 9.99
C LYS A 213 -26.78 -3.65 9.40
N THR A 214 -25.80 -2.81 9.10
CA THR A 214 -24.56 -3.18 8.41
C THR A 214 -23.39 -2.40 8.99
N SER A 215 -22.19 -2.98 8.88
CA SER A 215 -20.97 -2.45 9.49
C SER A 215 -20.15 -1.67 8.47
N PRO A 216 -19.39 -0.64 8.86
CA PRO A 216 -18.38 0.00 8.02
C PRO A 216 -17.26 -0.94 7.54
N LYS A 217 -17.18 -2.18 8.07
CA LYS A 217 -16.30 -3.25 7.57
C LYS A 217 -16.76 -3.81 6.21
N CYS A 218 -18.04 -3.67 5.92
CA CYS A 218 -18.63 -4.15 4.67
C CYS A 218 -18.35 -3.17 3.53
N ARG A 219 -18.52 -3.62 2.29
CA ARG A 219 -18.36 -2.78 1.10
C ARG A 219 -19.27 -1.55 1.15
N LEU A 220 -18.67 -0.36 1.08
CA LEU A 220 -19.36 0.92 1.09
C LEU A 220 -20.11 1.10 -0.24
N LYS A 221 -21.38 1.49 -0.15
CA LYS A 221 -22.22 1.84 -1.28
C LYS A 221 -22.80 3.23 -1.04
N VAL A 222 -22.39 4.19 -1.86
CA VAL A 222 -22.89 5.56 -1.75
C VAL A 222 -23.97 5.82 -2.79
N THR A 223 -25.00 6.55 -2.40
CA THR A 223 -26.06 7.05 -3.29
C THR A 223 -26.27 8.53 -3.05
N PHE A 224 -26.09 9.35 -4.09
CA PHE A 224 -26.41 10.76 -4.04
C PHE A 224 -27.89 10.98 -4.40
N PHE A 225 -28.56 11.94 -3.75
CA PHE A 225 -29.94 12.26 -4.13
C PHE A 225 -30.02 12.64 -5.61
N VAL A 226 -30.99 12.07 -6.32
CA VAL A 226 -31.30 12.35 -7.74
C VAL A 226 -30.27 11.79 -8.75
N GLU A 227 -29.15 11.25 -8.29
CA GLU A 227 -28.16 10.56 -9.14
C GLU A 227 -28.38 9.03 -9.05
N ALA A 228 -29.06 8.45 -10.04
CA ALA A 228 -29.17 6.99 -10.18
C ALA A 228 -27.84 6.43 -10.70
N GLY A 229 -26.92 6.11 -9.79
CA GLY A 229 -25.58 5.65 -10.15
C GLY A 229 -25.56 4.28 -10.84
N ILE A 230 -25.13 4.27 -12.11
CA ILE A 230 -24.77 3.05 -12.86
C ILE A 230 -23.41 2.51 -12.36
N ASP A 231 -22.50 3.40 -11.92
CA ASP A 231 -21.20 3.06 -11.35
C ASP A 231 -21.13 3.38 -9.85
N THR A 232 -21.35 2.35 -9.03
CA THR A 232 -21.26 2.45 -7.56
C THR A 232 -19.84 2.68 -7.05
N GLY A 233 -18.81 2.37 -7.83
CA GLY A 233 -17.40 2.55 -7.45
C GLY A 233 -16.98 4.01 -7.51
N ALA A 234 -17.29 4.70 -8.60
CA ALA A 234 -16.99 6.13 -8.78
C ALA A 234 -17.65 7.00 -7.69
N LEU A 235 -18.94 6.81 -7.44
CA LEU A 235 -19.67 7.58 -6.41
C LEU A 235 -19.12 7.36 -4.99
N THR A 236 -18.62 6.16 -4.71
CA THR A 236 -18.01 5.85 -3.42
C THR A 236 -16.68 6.59 -3.25
N LYS A 237 -15.86 6.65 -4.30
CA LYS A 237 -14.61 7.41 -4.30
C LYS A 237 -14.86 8.91 -4.17
N ASP A 238 -15.78 9.46 -4.96
CA ASP A 238 -16.19 10.87 -4.86
C ASP A 238 -16.57 11.24 -3.43
N PHE A 239 -17.43 10.43 -2.81
CA PHE A 239 -17.86 10.63 -1.44
C PHE A 239 -16.68 10.59 -0.46
N LEU A 240 -15.81 9.59 -0.54
CA LEU A 240 -14.66 9.46 0.36
C LEU A 240 -13.69 10.63 0.21
N THR A 241 -13.48 11.12 -1.02
CA THR A 241 -12.65 12.30 -1.31
C THR A 241 -13.23 13.54 -0.66
N GLU A 242 -14.49 13.88 -0.94
CA GLU A 242 -15.14 15.06 -0.35
C GLU A 242 -15.25 14.95 1.18
N MET A 243 -15.53 13.75 1.69
CA MET A 243 -15.63 13.49 3.12
C MET A 243 -14.29 13.70 3.84
N LEU A 244 -13.17 13.20 3.27
CA LEU A 244 -11.85 13.40 3.86
C LEU A 244 -11.43 14.87 3.85
N VAL A 245 -11.75 15.61 2.78
CA VAL A 245 -11.52 17.06 2.72
C VAL A 245 -12.30 17.79 3.83
N GLU A 246 -13.57 17.45 4.05
CA GLU A 246 -14.37 18.07 5.11
C GLU A 246 -13.92 17.64 6.52
N ILE A 247 -13.49 16.39 6.70
CA ILE A 247 -12.87 15.90 7.94
C ILE A 247 -11.59 16.69 8.24
N GLU A 248 -10.70 16.84 7.26
CA GLU A 248 -9.46 17.59 7.39
C GLU A 248 -9.73 19.03 7.81
N LYS A 249 -10.67 19.71 7.13
CA LYS A 249 -11.02 21.11 7.43
C LYS A 249 -11.64 21.32 8.82
N ARG A 250 -12.46 20.37 9.29
CA ARG A 250 -13.30 20.56 10.49
C ARG A 250 -12.71 19.97 11.75
N LEU A 251 -11.88 18.94 11.63
CA LEU A 251 -11.34 18.19 12.77
C LEU A 251 -9.83 18.38 12.93
N PHE A 252 -9.14 18.99 11.96
CA PHE A 252 -7.69 19.18 12.02
C PHE A 252 -7.30 20.63 11.79
N VAL A 253 -6.21 21.06 12.44
CA VAL A 253 -5.66 22.41 12.37
C VAL A 253 -4.20 22.35 11.92
N GLU A 254 -3.88 23.20 10.95
CA GLU A 254 -2.52 23.35 10.43
C GLU A 254 -1.64 24.05 11.45
N GLY A 255 -0.43 23.52 11.64
CA GLY A 255 0.53 24.18 12.51
C GLY A 255 1.40 25.21 11.81
N PRO A 256 2.16 26.00 12.58
CA PRO A 256 2.82 27.21 12.09
C PRO A 256 3.90 26.94 11.03
N ASP A 257 4.49 25.74 11.04
CA ASP A 257 5.54 25.30 10.12
C ASP A 257 4.99 24.61 8.85
N LYS A 258 3.66 24.43 8.75
CA LYS A 258 2.98 23.71 7.66
C LYS A 258 3.46 22.27 7.43
N LYS A 259 4.09 21.64 8.42
CA LYS A 259 4.55 20.23 8.35
C LYS A 259 3.47 19.24 8.78
N GLY A 260 2.24 19.45 8.32
CA GLY A 260 1.06 18.67 8.68
C GLY A 260 0.19 19.29 9.78
N LYS A 261 -0.85 18.55 10.16
CA LYS A 261 -1.96 19.02 10.99
C LYS A 261 -2.16 18.17 12.24
N ASN A 262 -2.58 18.83 13.31
CA ASN A 262 -3.01 18.17 14.55
C ASN A 262 -4.53 18.11 14.63
N PRO A 263 -5.11 17.18 15.41
CA PRO A 263 -6.51 17.27 15.79
C PRO A 263 -6.82 18.62 16.46
N ILE A 264 -7.98 19.18 16.17
CA ILE A 264 -8.49 20.34 16.90
C ILE A 264 -8.90 19.88 18.30
N TYR A 265 -8.48 20.63 19.32
CA TYR A 265 -9.00 20.45 20.67
C TYR A 265 -10.47 20.93 20.73
N CYS A 266 -11.41 20.04 20.42
CA CYS A 266 -12.85 20.32 20.45
C CYS A 266 -13.60 19.24 21.24
N LEU A 267 -14.06 19.61 22.44
CA LEU A 267 -14.82 18.69 23.31
C LEU A 267 -16.16 18.29 22.69
N ASN A 268 -16.85 19.20 21.98
CA ASN A 268 -18.10 18.87 21.31
C ASN A 268 -17.90 17.78 20.23
N SER A 269 -16.82 17.88 19.43
CA SER A 269 -16.49 16.86 18.42
C SER A 269 -16.06 15.54 19.08
N LEU A 270 -15.39 15.61 20.22
CA LEU A 270 -15.00 14.44 21.01
C LEU A 270 -16.24 13.72 21.57
N ASP A 271 -17.16 14.45 22.21
CA ASP A 271 -18.39 13.90 22.79
C ASP A 271 -19.29 13.27 21.71
N CYS A 272 -19.36 13.90 20.53
CA CYS A 272 -20.05 13.37 19.36
C CYS A 272 -19.34 12.19 18.67
N ASN A 273 -18.19 11.71 19.18
CA ASN A 273 -17.37 10.65 18.58
C ASN A 273 -16.94 10.93 17.13
N TYR A 274 -16.79 12.19 16.74
CA TYR A 274 -16.44 12.55 15.37
C TYR A 274 -15.02 12.12 15.00
N PHE A 275 -14.08 12.15 15.94
CA PHE A 275 -12.73 11.65 15.72
C PHE A 275 -12.71 10.14 15.48
N ARG A 276 -13.58 9.39 16.16
CA ARG A 276 -13.73 7.94 15.92
C ARG A 276 -14.28 7.67 14.54
N THR A 277 -15.33 8.36 14.15
CA THR A 277 -15.89 8.24 12.80
C THR A 277 -14.89 8.65 11.74
N ALA A 278 -14.10 9.70 11.96
CA ALA A 278 -13.04 10.09 11.06
C ALA A 278 -12.00 8.97 10.88
N GLY A 279 -11.59 8.29 11.96
CA GLY A 279 -10.69 7.14 11.88
C GLY A 279 -11.27 5.98 11.06
N GLU A 280 -12.57 5.69 11.21
CA GLU A 280 -13.26 4.68 10.38
C GLU A 280 -13.31 5.08 8.90
N VAL A 281 -13.59 6.36 8.59
CA VAL A 281 -13.62 6.89 7.23
C VAL A 281 -12.23 6.83 6.59
N MET A 282 -11.17 7.19 7.33
CA MET A 282 -9.78 7.08 6.86
C MET A 282 -9.42 5.63 6.51
N ALA A 283 -9.77 4.68 7.40
CA ALA A 283 -9.52 3.26 7.16
C ALA A 283 -10.32 2.74 5.95
N ALA A 284 -11.60 3.11 5.82
CA ALA A 284 -12.43 2.76 4.66
C ALA A 284 -11.90 3.37 3.36
N SER A 285 -11.37 4.59 3.40
CA SER A 285 -10.74 5.24 2.26
C SER A 285 -9.54 4.45 1.76
N LEU A 286 -8.64 4.06 2.66
CA LEU A 286 -7.48 3.23 2.34
C LEU A 286 -7.88 1.84 1.82
N ALA A 287 -8.90 1.22 2.42
CA ALA A 287 -9.34 -0.13 2.06
C ALA A 287 -10.09 -0.20 0.72
N GLN A 288 -10.89 0.83 0.40
CA GLN A 288 -11.88 0.78 -0.68
C GLN A 288 -11.54 1.75 -1.84
N GLY A 289 -10.29 2.21 -1.91
CA GLY A 289 -9.75 2.96 -3.05
C GLY A 289 -10.09 4.46 -3.08
N GLY A 290 -10.42 5.04 -1.93
CA GLY A 290 -10.46 6.49 -1.73
C GLY A 290 -9.06 7.10 -1.50
N PRO A 291 -8.94 8.42 -1.28
CA PRO A 291 -7.65 9.07 -1.09
C PRO A 291 -7.04 8.74 0.29
N CYS A 292 -5.72 8.82 0.37
CA CYS A 292 -4.98 8.70 1.62
C CYS A 292 -5.14 9.98 2.45
N PRO A 293 -5.19 9.91 3.79
CA PRO A 293 -5.27 11.11 4.63
C PRO A 293 -4.16 12.14 4.35
N ASN A 294 -2.88 11.76 4.36
CA ASN A 294 -1.73 12.61 3.97
C ASN A 294 -1.73 14.06 4.52
N PHE A 295 -2.25 14.28 5.73
CA PHE A 295 -2.32 15.62 6.35
C PHE A 295 -1.92 15.62 7.84
N LEU A 296 -1.64 14.48 8.46
CA LEU A 296 -1.30 14.40 9.88
C LEU A 296 0.13 14.85 10.14
N ARG A 297 0.38 15.37 11.35
CA ARG A 297 1.75 15.50 11.86
C ARG A 297 2.36 14.14 12.19
N GLU A 298 3.69 14.08 12.09
CA GLU A 298 4.48 12.89 12.38
C GLU A 298 4.22 12.32 13.79
N TRP A 299 4.20 13.18 14.82
CA TRP A 299 3.99 12.73 16.20
C TRP A 299 2.59 12.12 16.39
N CYS A 300 1.56 12.65 15.70
CA CYS A 300 0.22 12.07 15.71
C CYS A 300 0.23 10.67 15.10
N PHE A 301 0.89 10.49 13.95
CA PHE A 301 1.02 9.18 13.31
C PHE A 301 1.77 8.18 14.20
N LYS A 302 2.87 8.60 14.83
CA LYS A 302 3.61 7.79 15.82
C LYS A 302 2.70 7.32 16.97
N TYR A 303 1.87 8.21 17.52
CA TYR A 303 0.87 7.84 18.53
C TYR A 303 -0.17 6.84 17.97
N LEU A 304 -0.66 7.06 16.76
CA LEU A 304 -1.62 6.15 16.12
C LEU A 304 -1.02 4.76 15.84
N CYS A 305 0.31 4.62 15.79
CA CYS A 305 1.01 3.33 15.72
C CYS A 305 1.19 2.72 17.12
N SER A 306 1.81 3.43 18.05
CA SER A 306 2.19 2.90 19.37
C SER A 306 1.02 2.83 20.36
N GLY A 307 0.24 3.90 20.47
CA GLY A 307 -0.76 4.12 21.51
C GLY A 307 -0.13 4.49 22.84
N ASP A 308 1.16 4.83 22.81
CA ASP A 308 1.98 5.12 23.98
C ASP A 308 2.45 6.58 23.90
N SER A 309 2.00 7.40 24.84
CA SER A 309 2.35 8.81 24.96
C SER A 309 3.80 9.02 25.41
N ASP A 310 4.39 8.07 26.15
CA ASP A 310 5.70 8.25 26.79
C ASP A 310 6.84 8.16 25.77
N SER A 311 6.60 7.42 24.68
CA SER A 311 7.53 7.26 23.56
C SER A 311 7.58 8.46 22.60
N ILE A 312 6.70 9.45 22.77
CA ILE A 312 6.52 10.53 21.79
C ILE A 312 7.33 11.76 22.17
N GLN A 313 8.19 12.16 21.25
CA GLN A 313 8.93 13.42 21.32
C GLN A 313 8.15 14.50 20.58
N VAL A 314 7.84 15.59 21.28
CA VAL A 314 7.13 16.77 20.75
C VAL A 314 7.96 18.02 20.98
N SER A 315 7.76 19.00 20.11
CA SER A 315 8.51 20.25 20.11
C SER A 315 7.57 21.46 20.08
N ALA A 316 8.14 22.66 20.19
CA ALA A 316 7.37 23.90 20.13
C ALA A 316 6.61 24.08 18.80
N SER A 317 7.09 23.52 17.68
CA SER A 317 6.39 23.61 16.38
C SER A 317 5.18 22.70 16.29
N ASP A 318 5.07 21.70 17.18
CA ASP A 318 3.92 20.81 17.26
C ASP A 318 2.73 21.42 18.00
N VAL A 319 2.90 22.62 18.60
CA VAL A 319 1.83 23.34 19.28
C VAL A 319 1.03 24.17 18.28
N THR A 320 -0.22 23.76 18.07
CA THR A 320 -1.17 24.42 17.13
C THR A 320 -2.12 25.41 17.81
N ASP A 321 -2.20 25.39 19.14
CA ASP A 321 -3.01 26.35 19.89
C ASP A 321 -2.34 27.74 19.86
N LEU A 322 -3.10 28.75 19.44
CA LEU A 322 -2.57 30.10 19.24
C LEU A 322 -2.17 30.78 20.56
N GLU A 323 -2.92 30.55 21.64
CA GLU A 323 -2.63 31.15 22.94
C GLU A 323 -1.42 30.47 23.56
N LEU A 324 -1.37 29.13 23.55
CA LEU A 324 -0.25 28.37 24.07
C LEU A 324 1.03 28.56 23.26
N SER A 325 0.94 28.69 21.93
CA SER A 325 2.12 29.01 21.09
C SER A 325 2.66 30.40 21.39
N GLN A 326 1.80 31.40 21.60
CA GLN A 326 2.23 32.73 22.05
C GLN A 326 2.85 32.70 23.44
N LEU A 327 2.31 31.90 24.36
CA LEU A 327 2.90 31.69 25.68
C LEU A 327 4.29 31.07 25.55
N ILE A 328 4.48 30.04 24.72
CA ILE A 328 5.78 29.41 24.48
C ILE A 328 6.82 30.41 23.97
N VAL A 329 6.45 31.34 23.11
CA VAL A 329 7.35 32.41 22.62
C VAL A 329 7.64 33.45 23.71
N LYS A 330 6.66 33.78 24.55
CA LYS A 330 6.79 34.75 25.66
C LYS A 330 7.56 34.19 26.86
N VAL A 331 7.63 32.87 27.02
CA VAL A 331 8.49 32.18 27.99
C VAL A 331 9.96 32.28 27.51
N SER A 332 10.48 33.50 27.48
CA SER A 332 11.90 33.86 27.45
C SER A 332 12.40 33.94 28.91
N PRO A 333 13.72 33.79 29.23
CA PRO A 333 14.20 33.58 30.60
C PRO A 333 13.86 34.67 31.65
N ILE A 334 13.23 35.77 31.26
CA ILE A 334 12.78 36.83 32.17
C ILE A 334 11.31 36.56 32.55
N LEU A 335 11.11 35.93 33.70
CA LEU A 335 9.80 35.63 34.27
C LEU A 335 9.07 36.91 34.69
N SER A 336 8.02 37.31 33.96
CA SER A 336 7.00 38.23 34.48
C SER A 336 6.03 37.47 35.41
N ARG A 337 5.60 38.10 36.51
CA ARG A 337 4.64 37.50 37.47
C ARG A 337 3.31 37.12 36.81
N ASP A 338 2.93 37.81 35.75
CA ASP A 338 1.68 37.61 35.03
C ASP A 338 1.65 36.24 34.30
N LEU A 339 2.81 35.75 33.85
CA LEU A 339 2.95 34.48 33.12
C LEU A 339 2.77 33.24 34.02
N ILE A 340 2.91 33.39 35.33
CA ILE A 340 2.74 32.29 36.30
C ILE A 340 1.26 31.90 36.39
N GLY A 341 0.35 32.87 36.30
CA GLY A 341 -1.10 32.60 36.31
C GLY A 341 -1.53 31.73 35.13
N ASP A 342 -1.03 32.03 33.93
CA ASP A 342 -1.35 31.32 32.68
C ASP A 342 -0.77 29.90 32.63
N ILE A 343 0.36 29.66 33.31
CA ILE A 343 0.95 28.32 33.44
C ILE A 343 0.17 27.48 34.45
N VAL A 344 -0.33 28.10 35.53
CA VAL A 344 -1.15 27.41 36.55
C VAL A 344 -2.54 27.07 35.99
N THR A 345 -3.14 27.91 35.13
CA THR A 345 -4.41 27.58 34.45
C THR A 345 -4.29 26.41 33.48
N CYS A 346 -3.07 26.10 33.01
CA CYS A 346 -2.76 24.85 32.30
C CYS A 346 -2.65 23.62 33.23
N GLY A 347 -2.97 23.75 34.52
CA GLY A 347 -2.96 22.64 35.49
C GLY A 347 -1.62 22.33 36.13
N TYR A 348 -0.62 23.22 35.99
CA TYR A 348 0.68 23.05 36.63
C TYR A 348 0.62 23.41 38.12
N THR A 349 1.00 22.47 38.99
CA THR A 349 1.01 22.62 40.46
C THR A 349 2.41 22.61 41.08
N GLY A 350 3.47 22.51 40.27
CA GLY A 350 4.86 22.48 40.72
C GLY A 350 5.48 23.86 40.99
N ILE A 351 6.69 23.88 41.55
CA ILE A 351 7.48 25.11 41.70
C ILE A 351 8.02 25.49 40.33
N VAL A 352 7.63 26.67 39.87
CA VAL A 352 7.81 27.11 38.48
C VAL A 352 9.31 27.37 38.17
N SER A 353 10.03 26.42 37.53
CA SER A 353 11.47 26.48 37.13
C SER A 353 11.71 26.69 35.61
N VAL A 354 12.96 26.80 35.14
CA VAL A 354 13.33 27.10 33.74
C VAL A 354 12.83 26.05 32.72
N ASP A 355 12.39 24.86 33.16
CA ASP A 355 11.79 23.77 32.35
C ASP A 355 10.29 23.99 32.00
N LYS A 356 9.80 25.22 32.09
CA LYS A 356 8.38 25.61 31.84
C LYS A 356 7.94 25.45 30.39
N ARG A 357 8.85 25.65 29.43
CA ARG A 357 8.52 25.60 28.00
C ARG A 357 8.04 24.20 27.60
N ASP A 358 8.77 23.19 28.05
CA ASP A 358 8.46 21.79 27.75
C ASP A 358 7.17 21.35 28.43
N THR A 359 6.87 21.91 29.62
CA THR A 359 5.59 21.68 30.31
C THR A 359 4.39 22.21 29.50
N VAL A 360 4.49 23.41 28.92
CA VAL A 360 3.41 23.98 28.09
C VAL A 360 3.24 23.21 26.78
N ILE A 361 4.35 22.78 26.15
CA ILE A 361 4.34 21.92 24.97
C ILE A 361 3.67 20.58 25.29
N LEU A 362 4.06 19.95 26.39
CA LEU A 362 3.49 18.70 26.85
C LEU A 362 1.99 18.86 27.17
N HIS A 363 1.60 19.91 27.89
CA HIS A 363 0.19 20.18 28.18
C HIS A 363 -0.63 20.35 26.89
N SER A 364 -0.13 21.14 25.94
CA SER A 364 -0.82 21.37 24.66
C SER A 364 -1.03 20.08 23.88
N THR A 365 0.01 19.25 23.78
CA THR A 365 0.00 18.02 22.97
C THR A 365 -0.75 16.89 23.68
N MET A 366 -0.55 16.70 24.99
CA MET A 366 -1.24 15.66 25.77
C MET A 366 -2.76 15.87 25.82
N ARG A 367 -3.24 17.10 25.73
CA ARG A 367 -4.67 17.40 25.63
C ARG A 367 -5.34 16.88 24.36
N LEU A 368 -4.57 16.55 23.33
CA LEU A 368 -5.08 15.99 22.07
C LEU A 368 -5.17 14.45 22.10
N ILE A 369 -4.60 13.81 23.12
CA ILE A 369 -4.58 12.35 23.27
C ILE A 369 -5.99 11.74 23.23
N PRO A 370 -7.03 12.29 23.90
CA PRO A 370 -8.38 11.74 23.80
C PRO A 370 -8.95 11.72 22.36
N MET A 371 -8.61 12.73 21.54
CA MET A 371 -9.02 12.81 20.14
C MET A 371 -8.26 11.76 19.31
N LEU A 372 -6.95 11.63 19.54
CA LEU A 372 -6.13 10.61 18.89
C LEU A 372 -6.55 9.18 19.29
N ASP A 373 -6.98 8.97 20.53
CA ASP A 373 -7.53 7.70 21.00
C ASP A 373 -8.82 7.33 20.28
N GLN A 374 -9.71 8.30 20.08
CA GLN A 374 -10.91 8.07 19.28
C GLN A 374 -10.55 7.76 17.82
N LEU A 375 -9.66 8.52 17.20
CA LEU A 375 -9.14 8.23 15.86
C LEU A 375 -8.59 6.80 15.78
N ARG A 376 -7.70 6.42 16.71
CA ARG A 376 -7.11 5.08 16.80
C ARG A 376 -8.18 3.99 16.94
N LYS A 377 -9.22 4.21 17.76
CA LYS A 377 -10.37 3.29 17.89
C LYS A 377 -11.13 3.14 16.57
N GLY A 378 -11.27 4.20 15.78
CA GLY A 378 -11.86 4.14 14.45
C GLY A 378 -10.99 3.37 13.45
N LEU A 379 -9.68 3.63 13.48
CA LEU A 379 -8.70 2.96 12.62
C LEU A 379 -8.60 1.45 12.91
N GLN A 380 -9.07 0.94 14.05
CA GLN A 380 -9.20 -0.51 14.31
C GLN A 380 -9.99 -1.25 13.22
N LEU A 381 -10.78 -0.53 12.42
CA LEU A 381 -11.36 -1.05 11.19
C LEU A 381 -10.27 -1.66 10.29
N TYR A 382 -10.51 -2.88 9.80
CA TYR A 382 -9.53 -3.67 9.02
C TYR A 382 -8.21 -3.98 9.76
N GLU A 383 -8.20 -3.89 11.09
CA GLU A 383 -7.02 -4.14 11.94
C GLU A 383 -5.83 -3.23 11.64
N LEU A 384 -6.07 -2.04 11.10
CA LEU A 384 -5.04 -1.14 10.60
C LEU A 384 -3.93 -0.80 11.62
N PRO A 385 -4.20 -0.61 12.93
CA PRO A 385 -3.16 -0.29 13.91
C PRO A 385 -2.11 -1.38 14.05
N LYS A 386 -2.46 -2.66 13.82
CA LYS A 386 -1.48 -3.76 13.85
C LYS A 386 -0.47 -3.60 12.71
N ILE A 387 -0.94 -3.22 11.52
CA ILE A 387 -0.10 -3.00 10.35
C ILE A 387 0.71 -1.72 10.48
N MET A 388 0.08 -0.63 10.88
CA MET A 388 0.76 0.64 11.12
C MET A 388 1.92 0.46 12.10
N LYS A 389 1.73 -0.36 13.14
CA LYS A 389 2.80 -0.70 14.10
C LYS A 389 3.89 -1.60 13.50
N THR A 390 3.54 -2.53 12.60
CA THR A 390 4.49 -3.49 12.01
C THR A 390 5.29 -2.90 10.84
N HIS A 391 4.68 -1.98 10.09
CA HIS A 391 5.19 -1.41 8.85
C HIS A 391 5.11 0.12 8.85
N GLN A 392 5.64 0.74 9.91
CA GLN A 392 5.51 2.17 10.16
C GLN A 392 6.02 3.02 8.98
N ASP A 393 7.21 2.71 8.44
CA ASP A 393 7.83 3.46 7.35
C ASP A 393 6.99 3.46 6.06
N LEU A 394 6.24 2.37 5.81
CA LEU A 394 5.40 2.23 4.62
C LEU A 394 4.02 2.86 4.80
N CYS A 395 3.52 2.90 6.05
CA CYS A 395 2.25 3.54 6.36
C CYS A 395 2.39 5.07 6.53
N GLN A 396 3.54 5.56 6.95
CA GLN A 396 3.77 6.98 7.25
C GLN A 396 3.36 7.91 6.09
N PRO A 397 3.76 7.67 4.81
CA PRO A 397 3.38 8.55 3.70
C PRO A 397 1.88 8.57 3.38
N LEU A 398 1.11 7.58 3.87
CA LEU A 398 -0.34 7.54 3.69
C LEU A 398 -1.04 8.51 4.65
N PHE A 399 -0.41 8.86 5.76
CA PHE A 399 -1.01 9.67 6.83
C PHE A 399 -0.35 11.04 6.99
N VAL A 400 0.96 11.12 6.80
CA VAL A 400 1.78 12.30 7.11
C VAL A 400 2.14 13.06 5.85
N THR A 401 2.04 14.39 5.93
CA THR A 401 2.42 15.34 4.89
C THR A 401 3.92 15.24 4.55
N GLY A 402 4.26 14.95 3.30
CA GLY A 402 5.66 14.99 2.82
C GLY A 402 6.26 16.40 2.78
N GLU A 403 7.60 16.52 2.89
CA GLU A 403 8.29 17.81 3.07
C GLU A 403 8.21 18.78 1.87
N ASP A 404 7.77 18.33 0.67
CA ASP A 404 7.63 19.16 -0.53
C ASP A 404 6.23 19.05 -1.19
N ASN A 405 5.18 19.44 -0.46
CA ASN A 405 3.80 19.37 -0.92
C ASN A 405 3.33 20.57 -1.77
N LYS A 406 3.68 20.57 -3.07
CA LYS A 406 2.89 21.27 -4.12
C LYS A 406 2.39 20.39 -5.27
N VAL A 407 2.78 19.11 -5.32
CA VAL A 407 2.39 18.19 -6.40
C VAL A 407 1.15 17.35 -6.03
N HIS A 408 0.94 17.07 -4.74
CA HIS A 408 -0.15 16.20 -4.28
C HIS A 408 -1.54 16.84 -4.27
N SER A 409 -1.67 18.18 -4.17
CA SER A 409 -2.99 18.82 -4.16
C SER A 409 -3.64 18.88 -5.55
N CYS A 410 -2.85 18.96 -6.62
CA CYS A 410 -3.35 19.01 -8.01
C CYS A 410 -3.87 17.66 -8.49
N LEU A 411 -3.25 16.55 -8.06
CA LEU A 411 -3.64 15.17 -8.40
C LEU A 411 -4.90 14.68 -7.68
N ASN A 412 -5.27 15.30 -6.56
CA ASN A 412 -6.42 14.90 -5.75
C ASN A 412 -7.76 15.54 -6.20
N HIS A 413 -7.72 16.51 -7.12
CA HIS A 413 -8.92 17.24 -7.58
C HIS A 413 -9.41 16.84 -8.98
N SER A 414 -8.70 15.96 -9.71
CA SER A 414 -9.14 15.47 -11.01
C SER A 414 -9.71 14.04 -10.91
N ASN A 415 -10.96 13.85 -11.37
CA ASN A 415 -11.61 12.53 -11.53
C ASN A 415 -10.94 11.60 -12.56
N ALA A 416 -9.70 11.89 -12.95
CA ALA A 416 -8.86 11.09 -13.80
C ALA A 416 -7.44 11.12 -13.23
N ARG A 417 -6.89 9.94 -12.92
CA ARG A 417 -5.46 9.80 -12.60
C ARG A 417 -4.68 9.82 -13.93
N PRO A 418 -3.70 10.71 -14.16
CA PRO A 418 -2.53 10.29 -14.92
C PRO A 418 -1.85 9.20 -14.11
N GLU A 419 -1.51 8.07 -14.74
CA GLU A 419 -0.98 6.92 -14.01
C GLU A 419 0.41 7.20 -13.40
N PHE A 420 1.12 8.24 -13.87
CA PHE A 420 2.42 8.69 -13.34
C PHE A 420 2.61 10.22 -13.49
N VAL A 421 3.15 10.86 -12.46
CA VAL A 421 3.65 12.25 -12.49
C VAL A 421 5.02 12.30 -11.81
N VAL A 422 6.03 12.83 -12.50
CA VAL A 422 7.39 13.02 -11.98
C VAL A 422 7.72 14.51 -11.98
N ASN A 423 8.18 15.04 -10.84
CA ASN A 423 8.56 16.44 -10.65
C ASN A 423 10.08 16.59 -10.71
N LEU A 424 10.57 17.39 -11.65
CA LEU A 424 11.98 17.79 -11.75
C LEU A 424 12.03 19.27 -12.11
N GLU A 425 12.52 20.11 -11.20
CA GLU A 425 12.85 21.54 -11.43
C GLU A 425 11.85 22.32 -12.33
N LYS A 426 10.59 22.45 -11.89
CA LYS A 426 9.49 23.14 -12.62
C LYS A 426 9.13 22.55 -13.98
N SER A 427 9.56 21.34 -14.29
CA SER A 427 9.15 20.59 -15.48
C SER A 427 8.17 19.49 -15.12
N LEU A 428 7.01 19.46 -15.79
CA LEU A 428 5.92 18.51 -15.54
C LEU A 428 5.82 17.50 -16.67
N TYR A 429 5.93 16.21 -16.34
CA TYR A 429 5.77 15.11 -17.29
C TYR A 429 4.42 14.43 -17.08
N ILE A 430 3.57 14.41 -18.12
CA ILE A 430 2.22 13.84 -18.07
C ILE A 430 2.19 12.59 -18.96
N LEU A 431 1.78 11.46 -18.37
CA LEU A 431 1.69 10.17 -19.04
C LEU A 431 0.25 9.64 -19.01
N GLY A 432 -0.31 9.41 -20.20
CA GLY A 432 -1.56 8.69 -20.37
C GLY A 432 -1.31 7.20 -20.59
N LEU A 433 -1.99 6.34 -19.84
CA LEU A 433 -1.91 4.89 -20.03
C LEU A 433 -3.32 4.34 -20.23
N THR A 434 -3.46 3.49 -21.26
CA THR A 434 -4.72 2.82 -21.60
C THR A 434 -4.48 1.33 -21.55
N VAL A 435 -5.16 0.64 -20.64
CA VAL A 435 -4.95 -0.80 -20.46
C VAL A 435 -5.82 -1.60 -21.44
N PRO A 436 -5.33 -2.71 -22.04
CA PRO A 436 -6.05 -3.41 -23.11
C PRO A 436 -7.36 -4.08 -22.70
N TRP A 437 -7.65 -4.17 -21.40
CA TRP A 437 -8.86 -4.76 -20.84
C TRP A 437 -9.93 -3.71 -20.48
N GLU A 438 -9.71 -2.43 -20.81
CA GLU A 438 -10.76 -1.41 -20.75
C GLU A 438 -11.82 -1.69 -21.82
N ALA A 439 -13.11 -1.49 -21.48
CA ALA A 439 -14.17 -1.52 -22.48
C ALA A 439 -13.97 -0.34 -23.44
N ASP A 440 -14.15 -0.58 -24.74
CA ASP A 440 -14.02 0.47 -25.78
C ASP A 440 -12.67 1.21 -25.74
N VAL A 441 -11.57 0.44 -25.70
CA VAL A 441 -10.15 0.89 -25.61
C VAL A 441 -9.83 2.08 -26.53
N GLY A 442 -10.42 2.14 -27.73
CA GLY A 442 -10.22 3.25 -28.67
C GLY A 442 -10.75 4.59 -28.14
N GLU A 443 -11.98 4.61 -27.60
CA GLU A 443 -12.56 5.81 -27.00
C GLU A 443 -11.85 6.17 -25.69
N ALA A 444 -11.48 5.17 -24.88
CA ALA A 444 -10.70 5.37 -23.66
C ALA A 444 -9.32 5.99 -23.95
N TYR A 445 -8.67 5.56 -25.04
CA TYR A 445 -7.41 6.13 -25.53
C TYR A 445 -7.57 7.59 -25.96
N GLU A 446 -8.56 7.90 -26.81
CA GLU A 446 -8.79 9.26 -27.32
C GLU A 446 -9.13 10.23 -26.18
N TRP A 447 -10.01 9.81 -25.26
CA TRP A 447 -10.39 10.62 -24.10
C TRP A 447 -9.21 10.90 -23.16
N LYS A 448 -8.41 9.87 -22.82
CA LYS A 448 -7.22 10.04 -21.95
C LYS A 448 -6.14 10.89 -22.61
N SER A 449 -5.92 10.73 -23.92
CA SER A 449 -4.97 11.54 -24.69
C SER A 449 -5.37 13.02 -24.68
N GLN A 450 -6.64 13.33 -24.97
CA GLN A 450 -7.16 14.69 -24.95
C GLN A 450 -7.04 15.32 -23.55
N LYS A 451 -7.26 14.53 -22.49
CA LYS A 451 -7.18 15.02 -21.11
C LYS A 451 -5.76 15.32 -20.65
N CYS A 452 -4.78 14.53 -21.09
CA CYS A 452 -3.37 14.80 -20.82
C CYS A 452 -2.92 16.13 -21.44
N ILE A 453 -3.45 16.47 -22.61
CA ILE A 453 -3.19 17.75 -23.30
C ILE A 453 -3.80 18.93 -22.54
N GLU A 454 -5.02 18.79 -22.02
CA GLU A 454 -5.66 19.84 -21.21
C GLU A 454 -4.89 20.12 -19.91
N LEU A 455 -4.47 19.07 -19.20
CA LEU A 455 -3.68 19.18 -17.97
C LEU A 455 -2.30 19.83 -18.22
N ALA A 456 -1.70 19.55 -19.37
CA ALA A 456 -0.46 20.19 -19.78
C ALA A 456 -0.67 21.70 -20.00
N ALA A 457 -1.68 22.08 -20.76
CA ALA A 457 -2.00 23.49 -21.01
C ALA A 457 -2.31 24.26 -19.72
N GLU A 458 -3.02 23.64 -18.78
CA GLU A 458 -3.30 24.23 -17.46
C GLU A 458 -2.01 24.43 -16.65
N ALA A 459 -1.13 23.43 -16.60
CA ALA A 459 0.14 23.55 -15.89
C ALA A 459 1.07 24.61 -16.52
N GLU A 460 1.09 24.76 -17.84
CA GLU A 460 1.87 25.82 -18.52
C GLU A 460 1.40 27.23 -18.13
N LEU A 461 0.09 27.43 -17.95
CA LEU A 461 -0.46 28.71 -17.47
C LEU A 461 0.02 29.07 -16.06
N TYR A 462 0.34 28.07 -15.23
CA TYR A 462 0.92 28.27 -13.90
C TYR A 462 2.46 28.34 -13.90
N GLY A 463 3.08 28.46 -15.08
CA GLY A 463 4.52 28.68 -15.24
C GLY A 463 5.38 27.42 -15.23
N TRP A 464 4.78 26.26 -15.54
CA TRP A 464 5.49 24.98 -15.65
C TRP A 464 5.93 24.72 -17.08
N HIS A 465 7.08 24.06 -17.25
CA HIS A 465 7.49 23.54 -18.54
C HIS A 465 6.92 22.13 -18.70
N THR A 466 5.89 21.95 -19.52
CA THR A 466 5.22 20.65 -19.61
C THR A 466 5.75 19.79 -20.76
N ARG A 467 5.71 18.46 -20.58
CA ARG A 467 5.97 17.48 -21.64
C ARG A 467 4.96 16.36 -21.54
N VAL A 468 4.10 16.26 -22.55
CA VAL A 468 3.15 15.15 -22.70
C VAL A 468 3.82 14.06 -23.51
N LEU A 469 3.98 12.88 -22.90
CA LEU A 469 4.43 11.69 -23.61
C LEU A 469 3.21 10.99 -24.24
N PRO A 470 3.34 10.41 -25.45
CA PRO A 470 2.21 9.81 -26.15
C PRO A 470 1.55 8.74 -25.28
N ALA A 471 0.21 8.74 -25.25
CA ALA A 471 -0.54 7.68 -24.59
C ALA A 471 -0.22 6.35 -25.29
N GLU A 472 0.07 5.29 -24.54
CA GLU A 472 0.39 3.97 -25.10
C GLU A 472 -0.57 2.90 -24.54
N VAL A 473 -0.96 1.94 -25.39
CA VAL A 473 -1.81 0.80 -25.00
C VAL A 473 -0.93 -0.38 -24.64
N GLY A 474 -0.90 -0.85 -23.39
CA GLY A 474 0.00 -1.93 -22.98
C GLY A 474 -0.23 -2.53 -21.60
N CYS A 475 0.41 -3.68 -21.32
CA CYS A 475 0.39 -4.39 -20.04
C CYS A 475 1.81 -4.52 -19.46
N GLY A 476 1.98 -4.32 -18.15
CA GLY A 476 3.11 -4.84 -17.35
C GLY A 476 4.51 -4.36 -17.77
N GLU A 477 5.11 -4.98 -18.77
CA GLU A 477 6.47 -4.72 -19.28
C GLU A 477 6.64 -3.31 -19.88
N PHE A 478 5.54 -2.68 -20.27
CA PHE A 478 5.50 -1.30 -20.79
C PHE A 478 5.94 -0.26 -19.75
N LEU A 479 5.63 -0.48 -18.46
CA LEU A 479 6.00 0.44 -17.39
C LEU A 479 7.52 0.58 -17.25
N VAL A 480 8.26 -0.52 -17.45
CA VAL A 480 9.73 -0.57 -17.42
C VAL A 480 10.32 0.15 -18.63
N ILE A 481 9.71 0.01 -19.81
CA ILE A 481 10.14 0.67 -21.05
C ILE A 481 9.87 2.18 -20.97
N LEU A 482 8.71 2.59 -20.46
CA LEU A 482 8.31 3.98 -20.26
C LEU A 482 9.17 4.69 -19.22
N THR A 483 9.40 4.09 -18.05
CA THR A 483 10.34 4.62 -17.06
C THR A 483 11.75 4.74 -17.64
N THR A 484 12.21 3.74 -18.40
CA THR A 484 13.54 3.79 -19.03
C THR A 484 13.66 4.91 -20.07
N ARG A 485 12.62 5.20 -20.86
CA ARG A 485 12.60 6.33 -21.81
C ARG A 485 12.56 7.67 -21.07
N LEU A 486 11.76 7.77 -20.01
CA LEU A 486 11.62 8.97 -19.19
C LEU A 486 12.93 9.33 -18.49
N LEU A 487 13.64 8.33 -17.96
CA LEU A 487 14.97 8.49 -17.36
C LEU A 487 16.04 8.96 -18.37
N LYS A 488 15.97 8.50 -19.63
CA LYS A 488 16.86 8.97 -20.71
C LYS A 488 16.59 10.43 -21.09
N ASP A 489 15.33 10.83 -21.18
CA ASP A 489 14.92 12.18 -21.57
C ASP A 489 15.24 13.23 -20.50
N VAL A 490 15.26 12.81 -19.23
CA VAL A 490 15.71 13.61 -18.07
C VAL A 490 17.24 13.73 -18.00
N GLY A 491 17.98 13.06 -18.89
CA GLY A 491 19.44 13.18 -18.98
C GLY A 491 20.23 12.17 -18.14
N ILE A 492 19.56 11.21 -17.48
CA ILE A 492 20.21 10.14 -16.72
C ILE A 492 20.73 9.08 -17.70
N ARG A 493 22.01 9.19 -18.07
CA ARG A 493 22.68 8.26 -18.99
C ARG A 493 23.51 7.24 -18.21
N SER A 494 22.92 6.12 -17.80
CA SER A 494 23.70 4.98 -17.29
C SER A 494 23.98 3.92 -18.37
N LYS A 495 25.21 3.40 -18.40
CA LYS A 495 25.69 2.38 -19.36
C LYS A 495 24.93 1.04 -19.32
N LYS A 496 24.06 0.81 -18.33
CA LYS A 496 23.25 -0.43 -18.20
C LYS A 496 21.92 -0.41 -18.95
N VAL A 497 21.50 0.74 -19.48
CA VAL A 497 20.23 0.85 -20.22
C VAL A 497 20.24 0.09 -21.57
N GLN A 498 21.42 -0.25 -22.09
CA GLN A 498 21.55 -1.09 -23.30
C GLN A 498 21.42 -2.60 -23.02
N ILE A 499 21.53 -3.04 -21.76
CA ILE A 499 21.52 -4.48 -21.43
C ILE A 499 20.08 -4.98 -21.26
N LEU A 500 19.20 -4.20 -20.63
CA LEU A 500 17.76 -4.53 -20.51
C LEU A 500 17.06 -4.62 -21.88
N HIS A 501 17.52 -3.86 -22.86
CA HIS A 501 16.95 -3.88 -24.22
C HIS A 501 17.29 -5.16 -25.01
N ARG A 502 18.32 -5.91 -24.60
CA ARG A 502 18.82 -7.09 -25.31
C ARG A 502 18.19 -8.39 -24.80
N ASP A 503 17.81 -8.42 -23.52
CA ASP A 503 17.23 -9.62 -22.89
C ASP A 503 15.73 -9.76 -23.16
N CYS A 504 14.98 -8.66 -23.37
CA CYS A 504 13.55 -8.71 -23.72
C CYS A 504 13.27 -9.20 -25.16
N ASN A 505 14.21 -9.07 -26.10
CA ASN A 505 13.99 -9.53 -27.49
C ASN A 505 14.24 -11.04 -27.70
N ASN A 506 14.77 -11.75 -26.69
CA ASN A 506 15.13 -13.17 -26.81
C ASN A 506 14.10 -14.13 -26.19
N THR A 507 12.97 -13.62 -25.72
CA THR A 507 11.84 -14.42 -25.22
C THR A 507 10.59 -14.03 -26.00
N SER A 508 10.48 -14.53 -27.23
CA SER A 508 9.23 -14.63 -27.98
C SER A 508 8.83 -16.09 -28.11
#